data_AF-A0A529YEP9-F1
#
_entry.id   AF-A0A529YEP9-F1
#
_cell.length_a   1.000
_cell.length_b   1.000
_cell.length_c   1.000
_cell.angle_alpha   90.00
_cell.angle_beta   90.00
_cell.angle_gamma   90.00
#
_symmetry.space_group_name_H-M   'P 1'
#
loop_
_entity.id
_entity.type
_entity.pdbx_description
1 polymer ?
#
loop_
_entity_poly.entity_id
_entity_poly.type
_entity_poly.pdbx_seq_one_letter_code
_entity_poly.pdbx_strand_id
1 'polypeptide(L)'
;NDPRIRVSIIPYAEAVNTGSLADTVFVETEMGPKVPPPIDAAVPVSATVSDNCATERKDKDGYADYSSVGPYTQRRDNQGKIYLAKVNRDYRVKVCPTATLVPLTADEDKLVTAIDHFQAGGVTAGGIAAQWGYYMLSPSWRTAISSARLGAGPANFDRNRVAKIAILMTDGQFNTAFAGGRGASRSQDQGQRSRANAENICDNMKRDGIEIFTIGFDLNDPAMTATERDQAKSVLKDCATDDTSSLKHYYEAANGAELSHAFGEISRNIEKLTISR
;
A
#
# COMPACT_ATOMS: atom_id res chain seq x y z
N ASN A 1 21.46 18.62 4.74
CA ASN A 1 21.79 17.56 3.76
C ASN A 1 20.49 17.03 3.17
N ASP A 2 20.29 17.15 1.86
CA ASP A 2 19.12 16.62 1.15
C ASP A 2 19.51 15.26 0.55
N PRO A 3 19.15 14.13 1.19
CA PRO A 3 19.61 12.81 0.77
C PRO A 3 19.01 12.44 -0.60
N ARG A 4 19.86 11.92 -1.50
CA ARG A 4 19.45 11.55 -2.87
C ARG A 4 18.46 10.40 -2.91
N ILE A 5 18.51 9.51 -1.91
CA ILE A 5 17.64 8.34 -1.77
C ILE A 5 16.92 8.42 -0.44
N ARG A 6 15.62 8.13 -0.46
CA ARG A 6 14.81 7.93 0.73
C ARG A 6 13.96 6.68 0.52
N VAL A 7 13.86 5.86 1.54
CA VAL A 7 13.13 4.59 1.51
C VAL A 7 12.00 4.64 2.53
N SER A 8 10.87 4.06 2.16
CA SER A 8 9.73 3.83 3.04
C SER A 8 9.51 2.33 3.15
N ILE A 9 9.13 1.87 4.34
CA ILE A 9 8.83 0.47 4.62
C ILE A 9 7.37 0.39 5.05
N ILE A 10 6.61 -0.50 4.42
CA ILE A 10 5.18 -0.68 4.67
C ILE A 10 4.96 -2.16 5.03
N PRO A 11 5.10 -2.53 6.31
CA PRO A 11 4.75 -3.87 6.78
C PRO A 11 3.23 -4.03 6.71
N TYR A 12 2.76 -5.17 6.26
CA TYR A 12 1.34 -5.44 6.15
C TYR A 12 1.01 -6.90 6.48
N ALA A 13 -0.23 -7.11 6.91
CA ALA A 13 -0.87 -8.41 7.02
C ALA A 13 -2.35 -8.25 6.65
N GLU A 14 -3.26 -8.32 7.63
CA GLU A 14 -4.68 -7.96 7.46
C GLU A 14 -4.88 -6.46 7.20
N ALA A 15 -3.98 -5.64 7.73
CA ALA A 15 -4.00 -4.19 7.69
C ALA A 15 -2.56 -3.66 7.68
N VAL A 16 -2.42 -2.33 7.65
CA VAL A 16 -1.14 -1.62 7.87
C VAL A 16 -1.21 -0.87 9.20
N ASN A 17 -0.17 -0.98 10.02
CA ASN A 17 -0.04 -0.17 11.23
C ASN A 17 0.55 1.20 10.88
N THR A 18 -0.26 2.24 11.07
CA THR A 18 0.04 3.61 10.66
C THR A 18 0.91 4.40 11.63
N GLY A 19 1.09 3.91 12.86
CA GLY A 19 1.84 4.60 13.91
C GLY A 19 1.43 6.06 14.05
N SER A 20 2.40 6.96 13.92
CA SER A 20 2.18 8.42 14.01
C SER A 20 1.33 9.01 12.88
N LEU A 21 0.90 8.23 11.89
CA LEU A 21 -0.10 8.63 10.89
C LEU A 21 -1.55 8.24 11.28
N ALA A 22 -1.80 7.76 12.50
CA ALA A 22 -3.14 7.35 12.94
C ALA A 22 -4.22 8.44 12.77
N ASP A 23 -3.88 9.73 12.85
CA ASP A 23 -4.83 10.84 12.61
C ASP A 23 -5.38 10.88 11.17
N THR A 24 -4.70 10.22 10.23
CA THR A 24 -5.13 10.07 8.82
C THR A 24 -6.18 8.99 8.62
N VAL A 25 -6.49 8.25 9.68
CA VAL A 25 -7.40 7.10 9.67
C VAL A 25 -8.77 7.50 10.22
N PHE A 26 -9.80 6.91 9.63
CA PHE A 26 -11.18 6.98 10.09
C PHE A 26 -11.64 5.59 10.52
N VAL A 27 -12.10 5.49 11.76
CA VAL A 27 -12.48 4.21 12.36
C VAL A 27 -13.97 3.95 12.11
N GLU A 28 -14.26 2.89 11.36
CA GLU A 28 -15.63 2.50 11.06
C GLU A 28 -16.31 1.83 12.25
N THR A 29 -17.64 1.94 12.27
CA THR A 29 -18.51 1.03 13.02
C THR A 29 -19.28 0.14 12.05
N GLU A 30 -19.81 -0.98 12.56
CA GLU A 30 -20.56 -1.95 11.77
C GLU A 30 -21.74 -1.30 11.02
N MET A 31 -22.54 -0.51 11.73
CA MET A 31 -23.72 0.19 11.20
C MET A 31 -23.45 1.65 10.80
N GLY A 32 -22.18 2.09 10.84
CA GLY A 32 -21.79 3.47 10.59
C GLY A 32 -21.56 3.82 9.13
N PRO A 33 -21.30 5.11 8.84
CA PRO A 33 -20.95 5.56 7.50
C PRO A 33 -19.62 4.95 7.05
N LYS A 34 -19.47 4.81 5.72
CA LYS A 34 -18.25 4.28 5.08
C LYS A 34 -17.24 5.36 4.70
N VAL A 35 -17.58 6.62 4.97
CA VAL A 35 -16.69 7.76 4.86
C VAL A 35 -16.70 8.54 6.17
N PRO A 36 -15.66 9.33 6.45
CA PRO A 36 -15.61 10.16 7.65
C PRO A 36 -16.83 11.09 7.76
N PRO A 37 -17.19 11.49 8.99
CA PRO A 37 -18.19 12.52 9.21
C PRO A 37 -17.86 13.81 8.43
N PRO A 38 -18.88 14.57 8.01
CA PRO A 38 -18.68 15.89 7.44
C PRO A 38 -17.82 16.80 8.33
N ILE A 39 -17.04 17.68 7.71
CA ILE A 39 -16.17 18.63 8.43
C ILE A 39 -16.95 19.64 9.29
N ASP A 40 -18.25 19.84 8.98
CA ASP A 40 -19.19 20.70 9.71
C ASP A 40 -20.04 19.91 10.73
N ALA A 41 -19.78 18.62 10.94
CA ALA A 41 -20.51 17.81 11.90
C ALA A 41 -20.25 18.30 13.34
N ALA A 42 -21.34 18.50 14.10
CA ALA A 42 -21.27 18.98 15.49
C ALA A 42 -20.52 18.03 16.43
N VAL A 43 -20.47 16.73 16.08
CA VAL A 43 -19.67 15.72 16.78
C VAL A 43 -18.99 14.83 15.72
N PRO A 44 -17.66 14.69 15.73
CA PRO A 44 -16.98 13.71 14.89
C PRO A 44 -17.41 12.30 15.29
N VAL A 45 -18.26 11.65 14.50
CA VAL A 45 -18.66 10.23 14.69
C VAL A 45 -17.57 9.32 14.12
N SER A 46 -16.45 9.18 14.82
CA SER A 46 -15.49 8.08 14.60
C SER A 46 -15.58 7.13 15.79
N ALA A 47 -15.47 5.82 15.54
CA ALA A 47 -15.19 4.91 16.66
C ALA A 47 -13.82 5.27 17.27
N THR A 48 -13.68 5.03 18.56
CA THR A 48 -12.40 5.04 19.25
C THR A 48 -11.92 3.61 19.37
N VAL A 49 -10.77 3.32 18.78
CA VAL A 49 -10.00 2.09 19.00
C VAL A 49 -8.60 2.50 19.44
N SER A 50 -7.93 1.63 20.20
CA SER A 50 -6.56 1.87 20.69
C SER A 50 -5.47 1.40 19.72
N ASP A 51 -5.85 0.86 18.56
CA ASP A 51 -4.91 0.43 17.52
C ASP A 51 -4.68 1.55 16.48
N ASN A 52 -3.59 1.40 15.72
CA ASN A 52 -3.21 2.33 14.65
C ASN A 52 -3.49 1.73 13.26
N CYS A 53 -4.47 0.84 13.15
CA CYS A 53 -4.65 0.05 11.96
C CYS A 53 -5.35 0.80 10.83
N ALA A 54 -4.97 0.50 9.60
CA ALA A 54 -5.65 0.99 8.41
C ALA A 54 -5.81 -0.11 7.36
N THR A 55 -6.99 -0.11 6.73
CA THR A 55 -7.40 -1.01 5.65
C THR A 55 -7.50 -0.25 4.33
N GLU A 56 -8.41 -0.62 3.43
CA GLU A 56 -8.71 0.16 2.23
C GLU A 56 -9.37 1.48 2.58
N ARG A 57 -9.05 2.53 1.83
CA ARG A 57 -9.90 3.73 1.80
C ARG A 57 -11.15 3.42 0.99
N LYS A 58 -12.31 3.90 1.44
CA LYS A 58 -13.58 3.75 0.73
C LYS A 58 -14.05 5.07 0.11
N ASP A 59 -14.74 4.97 -1.02
CA ASP A 59 -15.49 6.08 -1.61
C ASP A 59 -16.83 6.28 -0.87
N LYS A 60 -17.58 7.34 -1.26
CA LYS A 60 -18.88 7.69 -0.67
C LYS A 60 -19.94 6.57 -0.79
N ASP A 61 -19.74 5.62 -1.69
CA ASP A 61 -20.64 4.49 -1.94
C ASP A 61 -20.12 3.19 -1.30
N GLY A 62 -19.01 3.27 -0.55
CA GLY A 62 -18.42 2.14 0.19
C GLY A 62 -17.51 1.24 -0.64
N TYR A 63 -17.20 1.60 -1.89
CA TYR A 63 -16.26 0.86 -2.74
C TYR A 63 -14.82 1.25 -2.41
N ALA A 64 -13.88 0.35 -2.70
CA ALA A 64 -12.46 0.65 -2.57
C ALA A 64 -12.08 1.83 -3.48
N ASP A 65 -11.35 2.78 -2.92
CA ASP A 65 -10.85 3.96 -3.62
C ASP A 65 -9.35 3.87 -3.86
N TYR A 66 -9.01 3.65 -5.13
CA TYR A 66 -7.65 3.40 -5.60
C TYR A 66 -6.80 4.64 -5.86
N SER A 67 -7.32 5.85 -5.60
CA SER A 67 -6.56 7.08 -5.87
C SER A 67 -5.42 7.28 -4.86
N SER A 68 -4.45 8.13 -5.19
CA SER A 68 -3.32 8.45 -4.29
C SER A 68 -3.51 9.78 -3.55
N VAL A 69 -4.73 10.33 -3.54
CA VAL A 69 -5.00 11.62 -2.89
C VAL A 69 -4.70 11.56 -1.39
N GLY A 70 -4.33 12.71 -0.83
CA GLY A 70 -3.96 12.81 0.58
C GLY A 70 -5.18 12.72 1.50
N PRO A 71 -4.98 12.35 2.77
CA PRO A 71 -6.07 12.14 3.73
C PRO A 71 -6.86 13.42 4.06
N TYR A 72 -6.28 14.60 3.80
CA TYR A 72 -6.92 15.90 3.99
C TYR A 72 -7.62 16.44 2.73
N THR A 73 -7.68 15.65 1.66
CA THR A 73 -8.40 16.03 0.43
C THR A 73 -9.89 16.10 0.74
N GLN A 74 -10.52 17.24 0.44
CA GLN A 74 -11.96 17.42 0.61
C GLN A 74 -12.75 16.73 -0.51
N ARG A 75 -13.81 16.02 -0.14
CA ARG A 75 -14.73 15.30 -1.04
C ARG A 75 -16.17 15.52 -0.62
N ARG A 76 -17.11 15.19 -1.50
CA ARG A 76 -18.56 15.26 -1.22
C ARG A 76 -19.14 13.88 -1.01
N ASP A 77 -19.92 13.72 0.05
CA ASP A 77 -20.71 12.51 0.30
C ASP A 77 -22.00 12.49 -0.54
N ASN A 78 -22.85 11.50 -0.32
CA ASN A 78 -24.12 11.33 -1.03
C ASN A 78 -25.17 12.39 -0.66
N GLN A 79 -24.95 13.17 0.39
CA GLN A 79 -25.77 14.29 0.82
C GLN A 79 -25.17 15.64 0.38
N GLY A 80 -24.07 15.62 -0.39
CA GLY A 80 -23.38 16.82 -0.87
C GLY A 80 -22.52 17.52 0.19
N LYS A 81 -22.40 16.95 1.40
CA LYS A 81 -21.59 17.48 2.51
C LYS A 81 -20.12 17.15 2.31
N ILE A 82 -19.26 18.02 2.84
CA ILE A 82 -17.80 17.91 2.65
C ILE A 82 -17.21 17.02 3.73
N TYR A 83 -16.47 15.99 3.35
CA TYR A 83 -15.68 15.13 4.24
C TYR A 83 -14.21 15.07 3.78
N LEU A 84 -13.32 14.57 4.63
CA LEU A 84 -11.89 14.38 4.33
C LEU A 84 -11.62 12.95 3.82
N ALA A 85 -10.78 12.77 2.81
CA ALA A 85 -10.46 11.47 2.21
C ALA A 85 -9.52 10.58 3.08
N LYS A 86 -9.83 10.45 4.37
CA LYS A 86 -9.10 9.60 5.33
C LYS A 86 -9.18 8.12 4.92
N VAL A 87 -8.18 7.34 5.34
CA VAL A 87 -8.14 5.89 5.12
C VAL A 87 -9.00 5.20 6.16
N ASN A 88 -9.74 4.15 5.80
CA ASN A 88 -10.63 3.50 6.76
C ASN A 88 -9.85 2.51 7.63
N ARG A 89 -10.28 2.34 8.87
CA ARG A 89 -10.05 1.14 9.70
C ARG A 89 -11.36 0.40 9.75
N ASP A 90 -11.51 -0.62 8.92
CA ASP A 90 -12.74 -1.41 8.86
C ASP A 90 -13.00 -2.10 10.21
N TYR A 91 -14.25 -2.09 10.68
CA TYR A 91 -14.64 -2.68 11.96
C TYR A 91 -14.34 -4.19 12.05
N ARG A 92 -14.19 -4.87 10.92
CA ARG A 92 -13.92 -6.32 10.84
C ARG A 92 -12.45 -6.70 11.01
N VAL A 93 -11.52 -5.76 11.03
CA VAL A 93 -10.08 -6.04 11.26
C VAL A 93 -9.91 -6.69 12.62
N LYS A 94 -9.18 -7.81 12.65
CA LYS A 94 -8.90 -8.60 13.85
C LYS A 94 -7.46 -8.44 14.33
N VAL A 95 -6.52 -8.32 13.39
CA VAL A 95 -5.08 -8.29 13.67
C VAL A 95 -4.48 -7.02 13.09
N CYS A 96 -3.84 -6.25 13.96
CA CYS A 96 -2.99 -5.14 13.55
C CYS A 96 -1.52 -5.56 13.60
N PRO A 97 -0.75 -5.40 12.51
CA PRO A 97 0.69 -5.65 12.57
C PRO A 97 1.35 -4.84 13.69
N THR A 98 2.28 -5.46 14.43
CA THR A 98 3.07 -4.76 15.45
C THR A 98 4.08 -3.81 14.80
N ALA A 99 4.70 -4.25 13.70
CA ALA A 99 5.61 -3.44 12.89
C ALA A 99 4.87 -2.23 12.30
N THR A 100 5.37 -1.04 12.63
CA THR A 100 4.79 0.23 12.19
C THR A 100 5.37 0.63 10.84
N LEU A 101 4.55 1.23 9.96
CA LEU A 101 5.03 1.78 8.71
C LEU A 101 6.08 2.88 8.96
N VAL A 102 7.12 2.90 8.14
CA VAL A 102 8.16 3.93 8.16
C VAL A 102 8.01 4.79 6.92
N PRO A 103 7.62 6.07 7.02
CA PRO A 103 7.60 6.97 5.88
C PRO A 103 9.00 7.22 5.31
N LEU A 104 9.07 7.80 4.11
CA LEU A 104 10.32 8.09 3.40
C LEU A 104 11.39 8.76 4.29
N THR A 105 12.47 8.03 4.55
CA THR A 105 13.62 8.47 5.34
C THR A 105 14.93 8.04 4.67
N ALA A 106 16.03 8.72 5.01
CA ALA A 106 17.40 8.29 4.66
C ALA A 106 18.16 7.72 5.87
N ASP A 107 17.46 7.51 6.97
CA ASP A 107 17.96 6.90 8.20
C ASP A 107 17.97 5.38 8.03
N GLU A 108 19.13 4.83 7.70
CA GLU A 108 19.34 3.40 7.46
C GLU A 108 19.09 2.55 8.72
N ASP A 109 19.58 3.01 9.88
CA ASP A 109 19.40 2.31 11.15
C ASP A 109 17.92 2.17 11.49
N LYS A 110 17.13 3.22 11.25
CA LYS A 110 15.67 3.18 11.43
C LYS A 110 15.00 2.15 10.51
N LEU A 111 15.48 2.02 9.27
CA LEU A 111 14.94 1.07 8.29
C LEU A 111 15.27 -0.37 8.68
N VAL A 112 16.53 -0.65 9.01
CA VAL A 112 16.98 -1.99 9.45
C VAL A 112 16.30 -2.39 10.76
N THR A 113 16.23 -1.47 11.72
CA THR A 113 15.51 -1.70 12.99
C THR A 113 14.04 -2.06 12.73
N ALA A 114 13.37 -1.39 11.78
CA ALA A 114 11.99 -1.72 11.45
C ALA A 114 11.84 -3.14 10.88
N ILE A 115 12.79 -3.57 10.04
CA ILE A 115 12.81 -4.92 9.44
C ILE A 115 13.02 -6.00 10.50
N ASP A 116 13.91 -5.76 11.47
CA ASP A 116 14.19 -6.72 12.56
C ASP A 116 12.98 -7.02 13.45
N HIS A 117 11.98 -6.13 13.44
CA HIS A 117 10.73 -6.31 14.19
C HIS A 117 9.62 -7.00 13.38
N PHE A 118 9.89 -7.46 12.16
CA PHE A 118 8.88 -8.13 11.36
C PHE A 118 8.51 -9.48 11.96
N GLN A 119 7.21 -9.70 12.09
CA GLN A 119 6.63 -10.94 12.56
C GLN A 119 5.58 -11.38 11.54
N ALA A 120 5.72 -12.60 11.04
CA ALA A 120 4.70 -13.21 10.20
C ALA A 120 3.46 -13.49 11.04
N GLY A 121 2.29 -13.16 10.53
CA GLY A 121 1.04 -13.45 11.20
C GLY A 121 -0.18 -12.91 10.46
N GLY A 122 -1.33 -13.54 10.72
CA GLY A 122 -2.61 -13.13 10.15
C GLY A 122 -2.80 -13.63 8.72
N VAL A 123 -3.17 -12.70 7.85
CA VAL A 123 -3.64 -12.94 6.48
C VAL A 123 -2.96 -11.95 5.54
N THR A 124 -3.16 -12.06 4.22
CA THR A 124 -2.40 -11.29 3.23
C THR A 124 -3.32 -10.33 2.49
N ALA A 125 -3.37 -9.07 2.93
CA ALA A 125 -4.16 -8.01 2.31
C ALA A 125 -3.35 -7.19 1.29
N GLY A 126 -3.01 -7.82 0.16
CA GLY A 126 -2.14 -7.23 -0.86
C GLY A 126 -2.63 -5.92 -1.47
N GLY A 127 -3.95 -5.77 -1.64
CA GLY A 127 -4.53 -4.49 -2.10
C GLY A 127 -4.26 -3.33 -1.13
N ILE A 128 -4.30 -3.59 0.18
CA ILE A 128 -4.01 -2.59 1.21
C ILE A 128 -2.52 -2.24 1.19
N ALA A 129 -1.64 -3.24 1.02
CA ALA A 129 -0.20 -3.04 0.88
C ALA A 129 0.15 -2.13 -0.31
N ALA A 130 -0.38 -2.45 -1.49
CA ALA A 130 -0.20 -1.65 -2.70
C ALA A 130 -0.70 -0.21 -2.50
N GLN A 131 -1.85 -0.04 -1.85
CA GLN A 131 -2.43 1.27 -1.59
C GLN A 131 -1.54 2.15 -0.71
N TRP A 132 -0.99 1.60 0.38
CA TRP A 132 -0.08 2.33 1.27
C TRP A 132 1.28 2.59 0.63
N GLY A 133 1.80 1.67 -0.20
CA GLY A 133 2.96 1.94 -1.05
C GLY A 133 2.73 3.15 -1.97
N TYR A 134 1.55 3.23 -2.59
CA TYR A 134 1.19 4.37 -3.43
C TYR A 134 1.09 5.68 -2.63
N TYR A 135 0.50 5.65 -1.44
CA TYR A 135 0.42 6.78 -0.53
C TYR A 135 1.81 7.32 -0.15
N MET A 136 2.75 6.43 0.21
CA MET A 136 4.10 6.82 0.60
C MET A 136 4.96 7.33 -0.57
N LEU A 137 4.50 7.17 -1.81
CA LEU A 137 5.12 7.77 -3.00
C LEU A 137 4.38 9.01 -3.51
N SER A 138 3.17 9.29 -3.04
CA SER A 138 2.32 10.38 -3.53
C SER A 138 2.63 11.74 -2.88
N PRO A 139 2.89 12.80 -3.67
CA PRO A 139 3.03 14.17 -3.15
C PRO A 139 1.84 14.63 -2.30
N SER A 140 0.65 14.09 -2.55
CA SER A 140 -0.58 14.46 -1.83
C SER A 140 -0.52 14.07 -0.34
N TRP A 141 0.34 13.13 0.04
CA TRP A 141 0.54 12.69 1.43
C TRP A 141 1.57 13.52 2.19
N ARG A 142 2.24 14.48 1.51
CA ARG A 142 3.29 15.31 2.09
C ARG A 142 2.85 16.02 3.37
N THR A 143 1.67 16.65 3.35
CA THR A 143 1.15 17.39 4.50
C THR A 143 0.98 16.49 5.72
N ALA A 144 0.36 15.33 5.56
CA ALA A 144 0.16 14.37 6.65
C ALA A 144 1.49 13.92 7.28
N ILE A 145 2.46 13.55 6.45
CA ILE A 145 3.80 13.13 6.90
C ILE A 145 4.52 14.27 7.63
N SER A 146 4.46 15.49 7.09
CA SER A 146 5.13 16.65 7.68
C SER A 146 4.48 17.10 9.00
N SER A 147 3.15 17.10 9.09
CA SER A 147 2.41 17.45 10.31
C SER A 147 2.68 16.45 11.44
N ALA A 148 2.85 15.16 11.09
CA ALA A 148 3.27 14.11 12.02
C ALA A 148 4.76 14.15 12.37
N ARG A 149 5.54 15.10 11.83
CA ARG A 149 6.99 15.24 12.02
C ARG A 149 7.79 14.00 11.57
N LEU A 150 7.32 13.30 10.54
CA LEU A 150 7.94 12.08 10.00
C LEU A 150 8.85 12.35 8.79
N GLY A 151 9.08 13.63 8.46
CA GLY A 151 9.95 14.07 7.38
C GLY A 151 9.23 15.00 6.40
N ALA A 152 9.93 15.38 5.33
CA ALA A 152 9.41 16.31 4.32
C ALA A 152 8.37 15.69 3.38
N GLY A 153 8.12 14.37 3.46
CA GLY A 153 7.21 13.63 2.58
C GLY A 153 7.71 13.49 1.13
N PRO A 154 6.88 12.91 0.24
CA PRO A 154 7.30 12.60 -1.13
C PRO A 154 7.49 13.88 -1.96
N ALA A 155 8.55 13.92 -2.76
CA ALA A 155 8.74 14.98 -3.76
C ALA A 155 7.66 14.91 -4.85
N ASN A 156 7.44 16.00 -5.58
CA ASN A 156 6.53 16.03 -6.74
C ASN A 156 6.95 14.98 -7.79
N PHE A 157 6.01 14.55 -8.62
CA PHE A 157 6.35 13.80 -9.82
C PHE A 157 7.13 14.71 -10.78
N ASP A 158 8.35 14.32 -11.11
CA ASP A 158 9.20 14.98 -12.10
C ASP A 158 10.10 13.90 -12.70
N ARG A 159 9.77 13.44 -13.91
CA ARG A 159 10.45 12.29 -14.54
C ARG A 159 11.93 12.56 -14.85
N ASN A 160 12.36 13.83 -14.86
CA ASN A 160 13.73 14.22 -15.14
C ASN A 160 14.56 14.41 -13.86
N ARG A 161 13.92 14.43 -12.68
CA ARG A 161 14.60 14.76 -11.41
C ARG A 161 14.32 13.79 -10.27
N VAL A 162 13.20 13.07 -10.32
CA VAL A 162 12.72 12.23 -9.23
C VAL A 162 12.25 10.89 -9.79
N ALA A 163 13.02 9.84 -9.52
CA ALA A 163 12.55 8.47 -9.68
C ALA A 163 11.61 8.11 -8.51
N LYS A 164 10.47 7.50 -8.82
CA LYS A 164 9.56 6.90 -7.84
C LYS A 164 9.44 5.42 -8.13
N ILE A 165 9.72 4.60 -7.13
CA ILE A 165 9.89 3.17 -7.29
C ILE A 165 9.19 2.48 -6.13
N ALA A 166 8.38 1.48 -6.45
CA ALA A 166 7.75 0.58 -5.50
C ALA A 166 8.34 -0.82 -5.66
N ILE A 167 8.56 -1.50 -4.54
CA ILE A 167 8.97 -2.91 -4.50
C ILE A 167 7.94 -3.64 -3.67
N LEU A 168 7.20 -4.57 -4.27
CA LEU A 168 6.20 -5.40 -3.60
C LEU A 168 6.75 -6.82 -3.45
N MET A 169 7.00 -7.23 -2.20
CA MET A 169 7.51 -8.56 -1.86
C MET A 169 6.46 -9.32 -1.05
N THR A 170 6.06 -10.51 -1.52
CA THR A 170 4.98 -11.30 -0.91
C THR A 170 4.96 -12.73 -1.43
N ASP A 171 4.26 -13.63 -0.72
CA ASP A 171 3.87 -14.97 -1.20
C ASP A 171 2.78 -14.97 -2.29
N GLY A 172 2.29 -13.78 -2.68
CA GLY A 172 1.19 -13.54 -3.62
C GLY A 172 -0.17 -14.13 -3.22
N GLN A 173 -0.34 -14.72 -2.04
CA GLN A 173 -1.60 -15.33 -1.58
C GLN A 173 -2.59 -14.29 -1.06
N PHE A 174 -2.91 -13.29 -1.87
CA PHE A 174 -3.84 -12.23 -1.49
C PHE A 174 -5.23 -12.81 -1.23
N ASN A 175 -5.64 -12.79 0.03
CA ASN A 175 -6.82 -13.50 0.54
C ASN A 175 -7.74 -12.62 1.39
N THR A 176 -7.37 -11.35 1.63
CA THR A 176 -8.11 -10.45 2.52
C THR A 176 -8.34 -9.09 1.89
N ALA A 177 -9.60 -8.63 1.98
CA ALA A 177 -10.04 -7.31 1.53
C ALA A 177 -11.35 -6.93 2.24
N PHE A 178 -11.47 -5.67 2.64
CA PHE A 178 -12.66 -5.15 3.31
C PHE A 178 -13.58 -4.35 2.39
N ALA A 179 -13.08 -3.93 1.23
CA ALA A 179 -13.87 -3.30 0.17
C ALA A 179 -13.50 -3.88 -1.19
N GLY A 180 -14.46 -3.97 -2.10
CA GLY A 180 -14.20 -4.26 -3.51
C GLY A 180 -14.31 -2.99 -4.35
N GLY A 181 -13.70 -2.99 -5.53
CA GLY A 181 -13.84 -1.90 -6.50
C GLY A 181 -15.27 -1.68 -7.00
N ARG A 182 -15.51 -0.51 -7.59
CA ARG A 182 -16.80 -0.21 -8.23
C ARG A 182 -17.07 -1.21 -9.37
N GLY A 183 -18.25 -1.82 -9.36
CA GLY A 183 -18.63 -2.85 -10.33
C GLY A 183 -18.20 -4.27 -9.96
N ALA A 184 -17.49 -4.46 -8.83
CA ALA A 184 -17.19 -5.78 -8.30
C ALA A 184 -18.47 -6.60 -8.04
N SER A 185 -18.47 -7.87 -8.47
CA SER A 185 -19.60 -8.77 -8.19
C SER A 185 -19.76 -8.99 -6.68
N ARG A 186 -21.01 -9.02 -6.22
CA ARG A 186 -21.33 -9.34 -4.81
C ARG A 186 -20.87 -10.75 -4.41
N SER A 187 -20.73 -11.66 -5.38
CA SER A 187 -20.26 -13.03 -5.17
C SER A 187 -18.73 -13.14 -5.06
N GLN A 188 -17.98 -12.06 -5.31
CA GLN A 188 -16.52 -12.13 -5.19
C GLN A 188 -16.13 -12.39 -3.75
N ASP A 189 -15.24 -13.36 -3.56
CA ASP A 189 -14.58 -13.60 -2.27
C ASP A 189 -13.55 -12.50 -1.96
N GLN A 190 -12.99 -12.55 -0.75
CA GLN A 190 -12.01 -11.55 -0.29
C GLN A 190 -10.70 -11.61 -1.08
N GLY A 191 -10.25 -12.78 -1.50
CA GLY A 191 -9.03 -12.92 -2.28
C GLY A 191 -9.17 -12.33 -3.68
N GLN A 192 -10.31 -12.60 -4.34
CA GLN A 192 -10.64 -12.00 -5.63
C GLN A 192 -10.66 -10.47 -5.56
N ARG A 193 -11.27 -9.90 -4.50
CA ARG A 193 -11.26 -8.45 -4.27
C ARG A 193 -9.86 -7.94 -3.98
N SER A 194 -9.09 -8.62 -3.15
CA SER A 194 -7.73 -8.19 -2.77
C SER A 194 -6.80 -8.12 -3.98
N ARG A 195 -6.82 -9.15 -4.85
CA ARG A 195 -6.05 -9.18 -6.10
C ARG A 195 -6.49 -8.07 -7.06
N ALA A 196 -7.80 -7.95 -7.31
CA ALA A 196 -8.33 -6.90 -8.17
C ALA A 196 -8.01 -5.49 -7.66
N ASN A 197 -8.11 -5.25 -6.35
CA ASN A 197 -7.73 -3.97 -5.74
C ASN A 197 -6.24 -3.69 -5.98
N ALA A 198 -5.35 -4.67 -5.73
CA ALA A 198 -3.92 -4.53 -5.95
C ALA A 198 -3.61 -4.18 -7.41
N GLU A 199 -4.14 -4.94 -8.37
CA GLU A 199 -3.95 -4.69 -9.81
C GLU A 199 -4.38 -3.27 -10.22
N ASN A 200 -5.58 -2.83 -9.81
CA ASN A 200 -6.07 -1.49 -10.13
C ASN A 200 -5.21 -0.36 -9.51
N ILE A 201 -4.67 -0.60 -8.31
CA ILE A 201 -3.75 0.34 -7.67
C ILE A 201 -2.42 0.37 -8.41
N CYS A 202 -1.85 -0.78 -8.78
CA CYS A 202 -0.62 -0.87 -9.54
C CYS A 202 -0.78 -0.21 -10.92
N ASP A 203 -1.92 -0.36 -11.59
CA ASP A 203 -2.22 0.34 -12.83
C ASP A 203 -2.25 1.86 -12.67
N ASN A 204 -2.83 2.36 -11.56
CA ASN A 204 -2.78 3.79 -11.25
C ASN A 204 -1.35 4.26 -10.97
N MET A 205 -0.55 3.47 -10.25
CA MET A 205 0.86 3.77 -9.98
C MET A 205 1.69 3.83 -11.27
N LYS A 206 1.55 2.83 -12.16
CA LYS A 206 2.18 2.80 -13.48
C LYS A 206 1.79 4.02 -14.32
N ARG A 207 0.49 4.37 -14.34
CA ARG A 207 -0.01 5.57 -15.05
C ARG A 207 0.61 6.87 -14.54
N ASP A 208 0.81 6.99 -13.24
CA ASP A 208 1.47 8.15 -12.61
C ASP A 208 3.01 8.14 -12.80
N GLY A 209 3.56 7.09 -13.43
CA GLY A 209 4.99 6.96 -13.74
C GLY A 209 5.83 6.43 -12.57
N ILE A 210 5.21 5.65 -11.67
CA ILE A 210 5.93 4.89 -10.65
C ILE A 210 6.41 3.57 -11.27
N GLU A 211 7.69 3.28 -11.13
CA GLU A 211 8.26 1.99 -11.50
C GLU A 211 7.92 0.96 -10.42
N ILE A 212 7.44 -0.22 -10.81
CA ILE A 212 7.01 -1.26 -9.86
C ILE A 212 7.80 -2.54 -10.11
N PHE A 213 8.57 -2.93 -9.11
CA PHE A 213 9.20 -4.24 -9.03
C PHE A 213 8.37 -5.14 -8.11
N THR A 214 8.23 -6.42 -8.46
CA THR A 214 7.56 -7.41 -7.62
C THR A 214 8.45 -8.62 -7.40
N ILE A 215 8.40 -9.18 -6.19
CA ILE A 215 9.12 -10.39 -5.80
C ILE A 215 8.11 -11.36 -5.18
N GLY A 216 7.85 -12.47 -5.89
CA GLY A 216 7.12 -13.61 -5.36
C GLY A 216 8.02 -14.48 -4.50
N PHE A 217 7.82 -14.47 -3.19
CA PHE A 217 8.62 -15.24 -2.24
C PHE A 217 7.93 -16.56 -1.90
N ASP A 218 8.66 -17.66 -2.01
CA ASP A 218 8.20 -19.03 -1.73
C ASP A 218 6.88 -19.40 -2.44
N LEU A 219 6.71 -18.95 -3.69
CA LEU A 219 5.57 -19.35 -4.53
C LEU A 219 5.53 -20.85 -4.82
N ASN A 220 6.56 -21.59 -4.40
CA ASN A 220 6.63 -23.03 -4.58
C ASN A 220 6.16 -23.86 -3.39
N ASP A 221 5.72 -23.24 -2.30
CA ASP A 221 5.25 -23.90 -1.08
C ASP A 221 4.29 -25.08 -1.41
N PRO A 222 4.58 -26.31 -0.94
CA PRO A 222 3.70 -27.47 -1.11
C PRO A 222 2.30 -27.31 -0.51
N ALA A 223 2.12 -26.41 0.46
CA ALA A 223 0.82 -26.07 1.04
C ALA A 223 -0.05 -25.24 0.08
N MET A 224 0.55 -24.60 -0.94
CA MET A 224 -0.14 -23.78 -1.93
C MET A 224 -0.68 -24.64 -3.07
N THR A 225 -1.98 -24.58 -3.31
CA THR A 225 -2.62 -25.24 -4.45
C THR A 225 -2.12 -24.68 -5.78
N ALA A 226 -2.27 -25.44 -6.86
CA ALA A 226 -1.90 -24.96 -8.20
C ALA A 226 -2.64 -23.66 -8.59
N THR A 227 -3.93 -23.57 -8.24
CA THR A 227 -4.73 -22.37 -8.50
C THR A 227 -4.27 -21.16 -7.70
N GLU A 228 -3.95 -21.31 -6.41
CA GLU A 228 -3.41 -20.20 -5.60
C GLU A 228 -2.08 -19.72 -6.14
N ARG A 229 -1.24 -20.65 -6.59
CA ARG A 229 0.06 -20.35 -7.20
C ARG A 229 -0.06 -19.58 -8.50
N ASP A 230 -0.97 -20.01 -9.38
CA ASP A 230 -1.22 -19.31 -10.63
C ASP A 230 -1.79 -17.91 -10.37
N GLN A 231 -2.68 -17.76 -9.39
CA GLN A 231 -3.22 -16.46 -8.96
C GLN A 231 -2.14 -15.55 -8.38
N ALA A 232 -1.26 -16.08 -7.51
CA ALA A 232 -0.14 -15.35 -6.93
C ALA A 232 0.84 -14.87 -8.01
N LYS A 233 1.17 -15.73 -8.97
CA LYS A 233 2.04 -15.38 -10.10
C LYS A 233 1.38 -14.34 -11.01
N SER A 234 0.08 -14.47 -11.30
CA SER A 234 -0.64 -13.52 -12.15
C SER A 234 -0.62 -12.13 -11.53
N VAL A 235 -1.12 -11.99 -10.28
CA VAL A 235 -1.25 -10.67 -9.65
C VAL A 235 0.10 -9.95 -9.51
N LEU A 236 1.18 -10.68 -9.24
CA LEU A 236 2.52 -10.10 -9.12
C LEU A 236 3.12 -9.69 -10.46
N LYS A 237 2.85 -10.45 -11.54
CA LYS A 237 3.25 -10.07 -12.90
C LYS A 237 2.45 -8.87 -13.40
N ASP A 238 1.14 -8.88 -13.19
CA ASP A 238 0.23 -7.83 -13.67
C ASP A 238 0.47 -6.49 -12.93
N CYS A 239 0.86 -6.57 -11.66
CA CYS A 239 1.24 -5.39 -10.87
C CYS A 239 2.63 -4.82 -11.25
N ALA A 240 3.57 -5.65 -11.69
CA ALA A 240 4.90 -5.20 -12.09
C ALA A 240 4.83 -4.24 -13.29
N THR A 241 5.83 -3.37 -13.43
CA THR A 241 6.01 -2.63 -14.70
C THR A 241 6.44 -3.59 -15.79
N ASP A 242 6.00 -3.36 -17.03
CA ASP A 242 6.35 -4.24 -18.14
C ASP A 242 7.87 -4.37 -18.27
N ASP A 243 8.34 -5.60 -18.47
CA ASP A 243 9.74 -5.85 -18.77
C ASP A 243 10.14 -5.17 -20.08
N THR A 244 11.38 -4.66 -20.12
CA THR A 244 12.01 -4.21 -21.36
C THR A 244 13.07 -5.22 -21.78
N SER A 245 13.69 -5.01 -22.95
CA SER A 245 14.83 -5.83 -23.38
C SER A 245 16.03 -5.80 -22.43
N SER A 246 16.06 -4.88 -21.46
CA SER A 246 17.21 -4.64 -20.57
C SER A 246 16.86 -4.58 -19.08
N LEU A 247 15.58 -4.59 -18.73
CA LEU A 247 15.08 -4.45 -17.35
C LEU A 247 13.97 -5.45 -17.11
N LYS A 248 14.15 -6.23 -16.04
CA LYS A 248 13.16 -7.16 -15.50
C LYS A 248 12.54 -6.54 -14.24
N HIS A 249 11.24 -6.68 -14.07
CA HIS A 249 10.49 -6.12 -12.96
C HIS A 249 9.83 -7.18 -12.08
N TYR A 250 9.57 -8.38 -12.63
CA TYR A 250 9.03 -9.52 -11.88
C TYR A 250 10.11 -10.54 -11.53
N TYR A 251 10.17 -10.92 -10.26
CA TYR A 251 11.12 -11.89 -9.73
C TYR A 251 10.40 -12.97 -8.92
N GLU A 252 10.95 -14.18 -8.93
CA GLU A 252 10.54 -15.29 -8.05
C GLU A 252 11.75 -15.65 -7.20
N ALA A 253 11.54 -15.90 -5.91
CA ALA A 253 12.58 -16.33 -4.98
C ALA A 253 12.03 -17.40 -4.05
N ALA A 254 12.68 -18.56 -3.96
CA ALA A 254 12.25 -19.65 -3.09
C ALA A 254 12.91 -19.62 -1.70
N ASN A 255 13.98 -18.84 -1.52
CA ASN A 255 14.76 -18.82 -0.29
C ASN A 255 15.51 -17.49 -0.12
N GLY A 256 16.16 -17.30 1.04
CA GLY A 256 16.88 -16.07 1.36
C GLY A 256 18.02 -15.71 0.39
N ALA A 257 18.70 -16.71 -0.20
CA ALA A 257 19.78 -16.46 -1.15
C ALA A 257 19.24 -15.92 -2.49
N GLU A 258 18.17 -16.53 -3.01
CA GLU A 258 17.47 -16.04 -4.21
C GLU A 258 16.83 -14.68 -3.97
N LEU A 259 16.28 -14.44 -2.78
CA LEU A 259 15.72 -13.15 -2.40
C LEU A 259 16.80 -12.06 -2.38
N SER A 260 17.96 -12.35 -1.78
CA SER A 260 19.12 -11.44 -1.81
C SER A 260 19.60 -11.18 -3.24
N HIS A 261 19.57 -12.18 -4.11
CA HIS A 261 19.90 -12.01 -5.52
C HIS A 261 18.91 -11.09 -6.24
N ALA A 262 17.60 -11.29 -6.04
CA ALA A 262 16.56 -10.46 -6.63
C ALA A 262 16.69 -8.99 -6.21
N PHE A 263 16.88 -8.69 -4.91
CA PHE A 263 17.13 -7.31 -4.46
C PHE A 263 18.42 -6.72 -5.04
N GLY A 264 19.46 -7.52 -5.23
CA GLY A 264 20.68 -7.11 -5.91
C GLY A 264 20.45 -6.73 -7.38
N GLU A 265 19.63 -7.48 -8.11
CA GLU A 265 19.24 -7.15 -9.49
C GLU A 265 18.37 -5.89 -9.55
N ILE A 266 17.39 -5.77 -8.67
CA ILE A 266 16.53 -4.57 -8.58
C ILE A 266 17.39 -3.33 -8.31
N SER A 267 18.33 -3.40 -7.36
CA SER A 267 19.22 -2.27 -7.05
C SER A 267 20.01 -1.80 -8.28
N ARG A 268 20.58 -2.75 -9.06
CA ARG A 268 21.27 -2.43 -10.32
C ARG A 268 20.33 -1.83 -11.38
N ASN A 269 19.09 -2.30 -11.44
CA ASN A 269 18.08 -1.78 -12.37
C ASN A 269 17.66 -0.36 -11.99
N ILE A 270 17.49 -0.07 -10.69
CA ILE A 270 17.22 1.27 -10.17
C ILE A 270 18.36 2.22 -10.54
N GLU A 271 19.61 1.83 -10.35
CA GLU A 271 20.77 2.63 -10.74
C GLU A 271 20.74 3.00 -12.24
N LYS A 272 20.50 2.01 -13.11
CA LYS A 272 20.37 2.25 -14.56
C LYS A 272 19.24 3.23 -14.89
N LEU A 273 18.07 3.07 -14.26
CA LEU A 273 16.91 3.97 -14.43
C LEU A 273 17.19 5.40 -13.96
N THR A 274 18.09 5.57 -12.97
CA THR A 274 18.48 6.90 -12.50
C THR A 274 19.57 7.55 -13.34
N ILE A 275 20.37 6.78 -14.08
CA ILE A 275 21.39 7.30 -15.01
C ILE A 275 20.77 7.70 -16.35
N SER A 276 19.69 7.02 -16.79
CA SER A 276 19.02 7.30 -18.06
C SER A 276 18.06 8.51 -18.01
N ARG A 277 17.89 9.13 -16.85
CA ARG A 277 17.05 10.31 -16.61
C ARG A 277 17.90 11.55 -16.39
#